data_AF-A0A7V4E7E7-F1
#
_entry.id   AF-A0A7V4E7E7-F1
#
_cell.length_a   1.000
_cell.length_b   1.000
_cell.length_c   1.000
_cell.angle_alpha   90.00
_cell.angle_beta   90.00
_cell.angle_gamma   90.00
#
_symmetry.space_group_name_H-M   'P 1'
#
loop_
_entity.id
_entity.type
_entity.pdbx_description
1 polymer ?
#
loop_
_entity_poly.entity_id
_entity_poly.type
_entity_poly.pdbx_seq_one_letter_code
_entity_poly.pdbx_strand_id
1 'polypeptide(L)'
;MARLTAYERRKFRVRNRIKRTGRLRLSVFRSLKHIYAQIIDDEKGHTLVAESSLALKLKGNKTEVARQVGRALAEKAKALGITK
;
A
#
# COMPACT_ATOMS: atom_id res chain seq x y z
N MET A 1 -16.83 6.07 -24.37
CA MET A 1 -16.01 5.71 -23.18
C MET A 1 -15.34 4.37 -23.44
N ALA A 2 -14.02 4.27 -23.29
CA ALA A 2 -13.31 3.01 -23.45
C ALA A 2 -13.79 1.98 -22.40
N ARG A 3 -13.96 0.73 -22.82
CA ARG A 3 -14.33 -0.37 -21.91
C ARG A 3 -13.21 -0.55 -20.89
N LEU A 4 -13.56 -0.55 -19.60
CA LEU A 4 -12.58 -0.79 -18.53
C LEU A 4 -11.79 -2.07 -18.81
N THR A 5 -10.53 -2.11 -18.39
CA THR A 5 -9.69 -3.31 -18.48
C THR A 5 -10.03 -4.29 -17.35
N ALA A 6 -9.61 -5.55 -17.50
CA ALA A 6 -9.75 -6.55 -16.43
C ALA A 6 -8.99 -6.16 -15.15
N TYR A 7 -7.85 -5.46 -15.31
CA TYR A 7 -7.05 -4.95 -14.20
C TYR A 7 -7.81 -3.90 -13.39
N GLU A 8 -8.40 -2.90 -14.06
CA GLU A 8 -9.18 -1.85 -13.41
C GLU A 8 -10.40 -2.40 -12.70
N ARG A 9 -11.16 -3.30 -13.35
CA ARG A 9 -12.31 -3.96 -12.72
C ARG A 9 -11.92 -4.70 -11.44
N ARG A 10 -10.84 -5.47 -11.45
CA ARG A 10 -10.34 -6.17 -10.26
C ARG A 10 -9.93 -5.21 -9.16
N LYS A 11 -9.21 -4.13 -9.52
CA LYS A 11 -8.74 -3.10 -8.60
C LYS A 11 -9.91 -2.38 -7.92
N PHE A 12 -10.92 -1.97 -8.67
CA PHE A 12 -12.13 -1.33 -8.12
C PHE A 12 -12.93 -2.29 -7.23
N ARG A 13 -13.16 -3.54 -7.67
CA ARG A 13 -13.89 -4.53 -6.88
C ARG A 13 -13.29 -4.74 -5.48
N VAL A 14 -11.98 -4.94 -5.39
CA VAL A 14 -11.31 -5.17 -4.10
C VAL A 14 -11.30 -3.89 -3.25
N ARG A 15 -10.99 -2.73 -3.86
CA ARG A 15 -10.96 -1.45 -3.14
C ARG A 15 -12.33 -1.07 -2.58
N ASN A 16 -13.40 -1.23 -3.36
CA ASN A 16 -14.75 -0.89 -2.93
C ASN A 16 -15.20 -1.76 -1.75
N ARG A 17 -14.80 -3.04 -1.71
CA ARG A 17 -15.09 -3.91 -0.57
C ARG A 17 -14.34 -3.48 0.70
N ILE A 18 -13.06 -3.12 0.58
CA ILE A 18 -12.25 -2.68 1.73
C ILE A 18 -12.73 -1.32 2.26
N LYS A 19 -13.05 -0.37 1.38
CA LYS A 19 -13.56 0.94 1.80
C LYS A 19 -14.81 0.86 2.67
N ARG A 20 -15.67 -0.15 2.43
CA ARG A 20 -16.91 -0.35 3.22
C ARG A 20 -16.66 -0.75 4.68
N THR A 21 -15.45 -1.18 5.05
CA THR A 21 -15.17 -1.58 6.43
C THR A 21 -14.77 -0.41 7.34
N GLY A 22 -14.60 0.82 6.81
CA GLY A 22 -14.23 2.00 7.59
C GLY A 22 -12.83 1.94 8.23
N ARG A 23 -11.98 1.00 7.81
CA ARG A 23 -10.61 0.85 8.31
C ARG A 23 -9.62 1.58 7.43
N LEU A 24 -8.48 1.95 8.01
CA LEU A 24 -7.35 2.48 7.27
C LEU A 24 -6.91 1.46 6.20
N ARG A 25 -6.76 1.94 4.97
CA ARG A 25 -6.44 1.08 3.84
C ARG A 25 -4.94 1.03 3.61
N LEU A 26 -4.35 -0.15 3.80
CA LEU A 26 -3.00 -0.44 3.33
C LEU A 26 -3.04 -0.72 1.83
N SER A 27 -2.54 0.22 1.03
CA SER A 27 -2.43 0.11 -0.42
C SER A 27 -1.01 -0.26 -0.83
N VAL A 28 -0.86 -1.37 -1.55
CA VAL A 28 0.43 -1.82 -2.10
C VAL A 28 0.46 -1.57 -3.60
N PHE A 29 1.57 -1.01 -4.09
CA PHE A 29 1.88 -0.92 -5.51
C PHE A 29 3.21 -1.64 -5.78
N ARG A 30 3.18 -2.57 -6.74
CA ARG A 30 4.35 -3.34 -7.15
C ARG A 30 4.63 -3.07 -8.62
N SER A 31 5.76 -2.43 -8.88
CA SER A 31 6.30 -2.23 -10.22
C SER A 31 7.24 -3.38 -10.60
N LEU A 32 7.85 -3.31 -11.78
CA LEU A 32 8.85 -4.29 -12.21
C LEU A 32 10.11 -4.27 -11.32
N LYS A 33 10.50 -3.09 -10.82
CA LYS A 33 11.77 -2.89 -10.09
C LYS A 33 11.58 -2.63 -8.59
N HIS A 34 10.48 -1.97 -8.21
CA HIS A 34 10.26 -1.46 -6.86
C HIS A 34 8.89 -1.83 -6.29
N ILE A 35 8.79 -1.83 -4.97
CA ILE A 35 7.55 -2.01 -4.22
C ILE A 35 7.32 -0.79 -3.30
N TYR A 36 6.06 -0.39 -3.21
CA TYR A 36 5.59 0.76 -2.46
C TYR A 36 4.39 0.33 -1.63
N ALA A 37 4.31 0.82 -0.40
CA ALA A 37 3.20 0.56 0.50
C ALA A 37 2.82 1.85 1.24
N GLN A 38 1.53 2.09 1.37
CA GLN A 38 1.01 3.29 2.03
C GLN A 38 -0.25 2.96 2.83
N ILE A 39 -0.39 3.55 4.01
CA ILE A 39 -1.58 3.49 4.84
C ILE A 39 -2.36 4.77 4.62
N ILE A 40 -3.60 4.63 4.16
CA ILE A 40 -4.45 5.74 3.77
C ILE A 40 -5.70 5.77 4.65
N ASP A 41 -6.05 6.96 5.10
CA ASP A 41 -7.37 7.30 5.59
C ASP A 41 -8.25 7.69 4.38
N ASP A 42 -9.18 6.82 3.99
CA ASP A 42 -10.07 7.05 2.85
C ASP A 42 -11.22 8.03 3.20
N GLU A 43 -11.48 8.36 4.48
CA GLU A 43 -12.49 9.36 4.88
C GLU A 43 -11.95 10.77 4.67
N LYS A 44 -10.73 11.03 5.14
CA LYS A 44 -10.03 12.32 4.95
C LYS A 44 -9.30 12.42 3.62
N GLY A 45 -9.15 11.30 2.90
CA GLY A 45 -8.36 11.23 1.68
C GLY A 45 -6.86 11.46 1.90
N HIS A 46 -6.36 11.19 3.11
CA HIS A 46 -4.99 11.52 3.52
C HIS A 46 -4.13 10.27 3.70
N THR A 47 -2.85 10.36 3.32
CA THR A 47 -1.90 9.27 3.52
C THR A 47 -1.17 9.47 4.83
N LEU A 48 -1.34 8.53 5.76
CA LEU A 48 -0.77 8.64 7.11
C LEU A 48 0.71 8.22 7.14
N VAL A 49 1.01 7.11 6.45
CA VAL A 49 2.37 6.54 6.39
C VAL A 49 2.60 6.00 5.00
N ALA A 50 3.79 6.22 4.45
CA ALA A 50 4.22 5.61 3.21
C ALA A 50 5.66 5.12 3.35
N GLU A 51 5.93 3.96 2.75
CA GLU A 51 7.27 3.38 2.64
C GLU A 51 7.47 2.71 1.28
N SER A 52 8.73 2.69 0.84
CA SER A 52 9.05 2.06 -0.44
C SER A 52 10.48 1.54 -0.51
N SER A 53 10.69 0.54 -1.37
CA SER A 53 12.03 0.05 -1.67
C SER A 53 12.92 1.13 -2.30
N LEU A 54 12.30 2.10 -2.97
CA LEU A 54 13.02 3.23 -3.58
C LEU A 54 13.56 4.17 -2.51
N ALA A 55 12.73 4.52 -1.52
CA ALA A 55 13.13 5.38 -0.40
C ALA A 55 14.22 4.74 0.46
N LEU A 56 14.10 3.43 0.71
CA LEU A 56 15.07 2.67 1.50
C LEU A 56 16.32 2.24 0.69
N LYS A 57 16.39 2.58 -0.61
CA LYS A 57 17.48 2.20 -1.54
C LYS A 57 17.84 0.70 -1.50
N LEU A 58 16.85 -0.14 -1.20
CA LEU A 58 17.04 -1.58 -1.07
C LEU A 58 17.21 -2.23 -2.44
N LYS A 59 18.21 -3.12 -2.55
CA LYS A 59 18.52 -3.90 -3.76
C LYS A 59 18.64 -5.36 -3.38
N GLY A 60 18.33 -6.25 -4.34
CA GLY A 60 18.42 -7.70 -4.14
C GLY A 60 17.11 -8.41 -4.50
N ASN A 61 16.84 -9.53 -3.80
CA ASN A 61 15.67 -10.35 -4.04
C ASN A 61 14.37 -9.58 -3.74
N LYS A 62 13.46 -9.49 -4.72
CA LYS A 62 12.21 -8.72 -4.62
C LYS A 62 11.34 -9.18 -3.44
N THR A 63 11.37 -10.46 -3.11
CA THR A 63 10.58 -11.03 -2.00
C THR A 63 11.13 -10.57 -0.64
N GLU A 64 12.45 -10.49 -0.50
CA GLU A 64 13.10 -10.03 0.73
C GLU A 64 12.96 -8.53 0.90
N VAL A 65 13.15 -7.77 -0.18
CA VAL A 65 12.93 -6.31 -0.19
C VAL A 65 11.49 -5.98 0.20
N ALA A 66 10.50 -6.72 -0.31
CA ALA A 66 9.10 -6.54 0.10
C ALA A 66 8.89 -6.78 1.61
N ARG A 67 9.56 -7.77 2.19
CA ARG A 67 9.51 -8.05 3.63
C ARG A 67 10.12 -6.90 4.43
N GLN A 68 11.24 -6.35 3.99
CA GLN A 68 11.92 -5.23 4.65
C GLN A 68 11.06 -3.95 4.59
N VAL A 69 10.47 -3.64 3.43
CA VAL A 69 9.55 -2.49 3.28
C VAL A 69 8.34 -2.65 4.20
N GLY A 70 7.79 -3.86 4.31
CA GLY A 70 6.68 -4.15 5.22
C GLY A 70 7.04 -3.94 6.70
N ARG A 71 8.26 -4.34 7.12
CA ARG A 71 8.75 -4.10 8.49
C ARG A 71 8.92 -2.61 8.77
N ALA A 72 9.58 -1.88 7.88
CA ALA A 72 9.78 -0.44 8.01
C ALA A 72 8.44 0.32 8.08
N LEU A 73 7.46 -0.06 7.25
CA LEU A 73 6.13 0.53 7.30
C LEU A 73 5.44 0.27 8.64
N ALA A 74 5.52 -0.96 9.16
CA ALA A 74 4.89 -1.33 10.42
C ALA A 74 5.50 -0.59 11.61
N GLU A 75 6.82 -0.38 11.63
CA GLU A 75 7.50 0.40 12.67
C GLU A 75 7.02 1.86 12.66
N LYS A 76 6.94 2.49 11.48
CA LYS A 76 6.41 3.85 11.33
C LYS A 76 4.93 3.96 11.70
N ALA A 77 4.12 2.97 11.31
CA ALA A 77 2.70 2.93 11.66
C ALA A 77 2.50 2.81 13.17
N LYS A 78 3.26 1.94 13.84
CA LYS A 78 3.20 1.78 15.31
C LYS A 78 3.62 3.04 16.04
N ALA A 79 4.63 3.76 15.56
CA ALA A 79 5.07 5.03 16.15
C ALA A 79 3.95 6.10 16.13
N LEU A 80 3.04 6.05 15.15
CA LEU A 80 1.87 6.93 15.06
C LEU A 80 0.61 6.33 15.72
N GLY A 81 0.73 5.22 16.45
CA GLY A 81 -0.40 4.56 17.12
C GLY A 81 -1.34 3.78 16.19
N ILE A 82 -0.97 3.58 14.92
CA ILE A 82 -1.80 2.87 13.94
C ILE A 82 -1.66 1.36 14.16
N THR A 83 -2.75 0.72 14.61
CA THR A 83 -2.76 -0.70 14.99
C THR A 83 -3.80 -1.55 14.25
N LYS A 84 -4.85 -0.96 13.67
CA LYS A 84 -5.98 -1.68 13.04
C LYS A 84 -6.35 -1.15 11.65
#